data_AF-A0A368H9Z4-F1
#
_entry.id   AF-A0A368H9Z4-F1
#
_cell.length_a   1.000
_cell.length_b   1.000
_cell.length_c   1.000
_cell.angle_alpha   90.00
_cell.angle_beta   90.00
_cell.angle_gamma   90.00
#
_symmetry.space_group_name_H-M   'P 1'
#
loop_
_entity.id
_entity.type
_entity.pdbx_description
1 polymer ?
#
loop_
_entity_poly.entity_id
_entity_poly.type
_entity_poly.pdbx_seq_one_letter_code
_entity_poly.pdbx_strand_id
1 'polypeptide(L)'
;MPNGIMMNGNSGGYTGYRGGAPLLHQMQSSAIHQQARILRNFVPVPLPFYDWHKTVLEPMELPPIMSGVKTPCKQSFTFSLPREYFVNWSLNSPLPRYEIQLRFFQVPENYASQELPDDFPLNCVARIEEQHVQLPALIPTNKPNVEPKRPSRPVDITQYCINVRDPSRPMRLMVEWTGDKRAWAVAIYLVYRVTSEILRDRATGAAKSAASGDNTNNDRPSHRQEEHVTRDLIRARLGGGNDDDIAMAQLKISLLCPVRVT
;
A
#
# COMPACT_ATOMS: atom_id res chain seq x y z
N MET A 1 79.14 39.41 -46.75
CA MET A 1 78.25 40.51 -47.16
C MET A 1 76.98 40.43 -46.32
N PRO A 2 76.42 41.58 -45.92
CA PRO A 2 75.66 41.74 -44.69
C PRO A 2 74.15 41.68 -44.94
N ASN A 3 73.39 41.38 -43.88
CA ASN A 3 72.30 42.25 -43.43
C ASN A 3 71.71 41.71 -42.13
N GLY A 4 71.81 42.52 -41.07
CA GLY A 4 70.94 42.38 -39.91
C GLY A 4 69.55 42.95 -40.19
N ILE A 5 68.60 42.62 -39.32
CA ILE A 5 67.57 43.50 -38.76
C ILE A 5 66.99 42.77 -37.55
N MET A 6 66.69 43.55 -36.52
CA MET A 6 66.38 43.16 -35.16
C MET A 6 64.88 42.91 -34.92
N MET A 7 64.62 42.31 -33.75
CA MET A 7 63.51 42.55 -32.81
C MET A 7 62.26 41.64 -32.85
N ASN A 8 62.17 40.87 -31.76
CA ASN A 8 61.13 40.89 -30.72
C ASN A 8 59.78 40.19 -31.00
N GLY A 9 59.38 39.30 -30.09
CA GLY A 9 58.07 38.65 -30.15
C GLY A 9 57.88 37.47 -29.20
N ASN A 10 57.77 37.77 -27.91
CA ASN A 10 57.26 36.90 -26.84
C ASN A 10 55.87 36.32 -27.17
N SER A 11 55.62 35.01 -27.04
CA SER A 11 54.35 34.44 -26.52
C SER A 11 54.21 32.91 -26.66
N GLY A 12 53.78 32.29 -25.55
CA GLY A 12 52.99 31.05 -25.51
C GLY A 12 53.79 29.75 -25.65
N GLY A 13 53.81 28.82 -24.71
CA GLY A 13 52.83 28.51 -23.66
C GLY A 13 52.74 26.99 -23.59
N TYR A 14 53.30 26.41 -22.53
CA TYR A 14 53.22 24.98 -22.24
C TYR A 14 51.77 24.56 -22.01
N THR A 15 51.32 23.49 -22.67
CA THR A 15 50.17 22.68 -22.21
C THR A 15 50.42 21.21 -22.52
N GLY A 16 50.78 20.47 -21.47
CA GLY A 16 50.81 19.02 -21.47
C GLY A 16 49.39 18.46 -21.37
N TYR A 17 49.08 17.49 -22.23
CA TYR A 17 47.86 16.68 -22.15
C TYR A 17 47.98 15.69 -20.99
N ARG A 18 47.13 15.84 -19.97
CA ARG A 18 46.82 14.75 -19.02
C ARG A 18 45.33 14.48 -19.13
N GLY A 19 44.99 13.30 -19.64
CA GLY A 19 43.63 12.84 -19.88
C GLY A 19 42.76 12.91 -18.62
N GLY A 20 41.59 13.53 -18.75
CA GLY A 20 40.59 13.65 -17.71
C GLY A 20 39.87 12.33 -17.44
N ALA A 21 39.74 12.00 -16.17
CA ALA A 21 38.78 11.01 -15.69
C ALA A 21 37.35 11.53 -15.88
N PRO A 22 36.36 10.67 -16.20
CA PRO A 22 34.98 11.08 -16.21
C PRO A 22 34.51 11.33 -14.77
N LEU A 23 34.06 12.56 -14.51
CA LEU A 23 33.37 12.93 -13.28
C LEU A 23 32.02 12.20 -13.23
N LEU A 24 31.98 11.07 -12.52
CA LEU A 24 30.73 10.49 -12.03
C LEU A 24 30.11 11.50 -11.07
N HIS A 25 29.04 12.15 -11.54
CA HIS A 25 28.20 13.02 -10.72
C HIS A 25 27.51 12.14 -9.65
N GLN A 26 28.18 11.97 -8.51
CA GLN A 26 27.59 11.35 -7.34
C GLN A 26 26.52 12.32 -6.84
N MET A 27 25.25 12.11 -7.25
CA MET A 27 24.12 12.80 -6.64
C MET A 27 24.15 12.44 -5.15
N GLN A 28 24.61 13.38 -4.33
CA GLN A 28 24.42 13.32 -2.89
C GLN A 28 22.90 13.32 -2.67
N SER A 29 22.35 12.13 -2.38
CA SER A 29 21.02 12.03 -1.80
C SER A 29 21.08 12.77 -0.46
N SER A 30 20.54 13.98 -0.42
CA SER A 30 20.28 14.69 0.83
C SER A 30 19.26 13.87 1.60
N ALA A 31 19.76 12.94 2.40
CA ALA A 31 18.95 12.18 3.34
C ALA A 31 18.36 13.19 4.32
N ILE A 32 17.07 13.46 4.20
CA ILE A 32 16.32 14.20 5.19
C ILE A 32 16.31 13.30 6.43
N HIS A 33 17.24 13.54 7.35
CA HIS A 33 17.28 12.90 8.67
C HIS A 33 16.20 13.54 9.57
N GLN A 34 14.96 13.55 9.12
CA GLN A 34 13.83 13.90 9.98
C GLN A 34 13.42 12.62 10.71
N GLN A 35 13.41 12.67 12.04
CA GLN A 35 13.03 11.52 12.85
C GLN A 35 11.57 11.16 12.54
N ALA A 36 11.34 9.93 12.09
CA ALA A 36 9.99 9.51 11.71
C ALA A 36 9.06 9.54 12.93
N ARG A 37 7.85 10.06 12.71
CA ARG A 37 6.84 10.30 13.75
C ARG A 37 5.77 9.21 13.70
N ILE A 38 5.31 8.76 14.88
CA ILE A 38 4.11 7.92 14.98
C ILE A 38 2.86 8.78 14.79
N LEU A 39 1.96 8.38 13.90
CA LEU A 39 0.67 9.03 13.67
C LEU A 39 -0.35 8.56 14.72
N ARG A 40 -0.91 9.51 15.47
CA ARG A 40 -1.91 9.24 16.51
C ARG A 40 -3.31 9.20 15.92
N ASN A 41 -4.24 8.48 16.53
CA ASN A 41 -5.63 8.39 16.03
C ASN A 41 -5.71 7.93 14.56
N PHE A 42 -4.72 7.18 14.10
CA PHE A 42 -4.68 6.64 12.76
C PHE A 42 -5.61 5.43 12.67
N VAL A 43 -6.55 5.44 11.72
CA VAL A 43 -7.52 4.36 11.53
C VAL A 43 -7.39 3.85 10.10
N PRO A 44 -6.81 2.67 9.84
CA PRO A 44 -6.82 2.08 8.52
C PRO A 44 -8.20 1.51 8.19
N VAL A 45 -8.62 1.59 6.93
CA VAL A 45 -9.82 0.87 6.46
C VAL A 45 -9.66 -0.63 6.75
N PRO A 46 -10.62 -1.27 7.46
CA PRO A 46 -10.63 -2.71 7.67
C PRO A 46 -10.72 -3.48 6.35
N LEU A 47 -9.97 -4.58 6.24
CA LEU A 47 -9.98 -5.40 5.04
C LEU A 47 -10.77 -6.68 5.30
N PRO A 48 -11.87 -6.97 4.57
CA PRO A 48 -12.74 -8.09 4.90
C PRO A 48 -12.04 -9.45 4.98
N PHE A 49 -11.08 -9.71 4.10
CA PHE A 49 -10.32 -10.97 4.04
C PHE A 49 -9.23 -11.12 5.10
N TYR A 50 -9.05 -10.13 5.97
CA TYR A 50 -7.95 -10.08 6.93
C TYR A 50 -8.45 -9.69 8.30
N ASP A 51 -8.47 -10.64 9.22
CA ASP A 51 -8.73 -10.35 10.62
C ASP A 51 -7.48 -9.71 11.22
N TRP A 52 -7.62 -8.56 11.85
CA TRP A 52 -6.51 -7.88 12.52
C TRP A 52 -6.20 -8.57 13.86
N HIS A 53 -4.92 -8.85 14.11
CA HIS A 53 -4.47 -9.44 15.38
C HIS A 53 -3.56 -8.51 16.16
N LYS A 54 -2.57 -7.88 15.51
CA LYS A 54 -1.58 -7.06 16.21
C LYS A 54 -0.94 -6.02 15.30
N THR A 55 -0.64 -4.84 15.86
CA THR A 55 0.25 -3.86 15.25
C THR A 55 1.71 -4.25 15.54
N VAL A 56 2.48 -4.49 14.49
CA VAL A 56 3.90 -4.89 14.54
C VAL A 56 4.82 -3.68 14.36
N LEU A 57 4.43 -2.75 13.47
CA LEU A 57 5.00 -1.42 13.33
C LEU A 57 3.84 -0.42 13.38
N GLU A 58 3.89 0.49 14.35
CA GLU A 58 2.93 1.59 14.45
C GLU A 58 2.88 2.40 13.14
N PRO A 59 1.77 3.08 12.82
CA PRO A 59 1.69 3.94 11.64
C PRO A 59 2.74 5.06 11.70
N MET A 60 3.81 4.91 10.93
CA MET A 60 4.92 5.85 10.87
C MET A 60 4.75 6.82 9.71
N GLU A 61 4.88 8.11 9.98
CA GLU A 61 4.83 9.17 8.99
C GLU A 61 6.05 9.13 8.06
N LEU A 62 5.77 9.26 6.76
CA LEU A 62 6.72 9.62 5.72
C LEU A 62 6.43 11.08 5.37
N PRO A 63 7.30 12.02 5.77
CA PRO A 63 6.96 13.44 5.81
C PRO A 63 6.81 14.04 4.41
N PRO A 64 5.98 15.09 4.27
CA PRO A 64 5.86 15.84 3.03
C PRO A 64 7.07 16.75 2.80
N ILE A 65 7.36 17.04 1.53
CA ILE A 65 8.38 17.97 1.06
C ILE A 65 7.74 19.33 0.77
N MET A 66 7.91 20.27 1.70
CA MET A 66 7.28 21.59 1.68
C MET A 66 7.68 22.46 0.49
N SER A 67 8.88 22.25 -0.08
CA SER A 67 9.32 22.98 -1.29
C SER A 67 8.45 22.68 -2.51
N GLY A 68 7.67 21.60 -2.49
CA GLY A 68 6.89 21.11 -3.63
C GLY A 68 7.73 20.50 -4.76
N VAL A 69 9.06 20.51 -4.63
CA VAL A 69 9.97 19.85 -5.56
C VAL A 69 9.97 18.36 -5.27
N LYS A 70 9.68 17.56 -6.30
CA LYS A 70 9.75 16.10 -6.21
C LYS A 70 11.18 15.68 -5.87
N THR A 71 11.34 15.05 -4.71
CA THR A 71 12.66 14.74 -4.13
C THR A 71 12.73 13.27 -3.76
N PRO A 72 13.79 12.54 -4.13
CA PRO A 72 14.01 11.18 -3.62
C PRO A 72 14.16 11.20 -2.09
N CYS A 73 13.34 10.42 -1.40
CA CYS A 73 13.31 10.30 0.05
C CYS A 73 13.58 8.86 0.47
N LYS A 74 14.12 8.69 1.68
CA LYS A 74 14.47 7.40 2.25
C LYS A 74 14.35 7.44 3.76
N GLN A 75 13.70 6.42 4.34
CA GLN A 75 13.53 6.26 5.78
C GLN A 75 13.71 4.79 6.17
N SER A 76 14.33 4.56 7.32
CA SER A 76 14.46 3.23 7.92
C SER A 76 13.69 3.13 9.22
N PHE A 77 13.12 1.96 9.46
CA PHE A 77 12.32 1.59 10.63
C PHE A 77 12.78 0.26 11.16
N THR A 78 12.54 0.01 12.44
CA THR A 78 12.79 -1.28 13.09
C THR A 78 11.49 -1.83 13.66
N PHE A 79 11.30 -3.14 13.57
CA PHE A 79 10.13 -3.83 14.12
C PHE A 79 10.51 -5.23 14.58
N SER A 80 9.77 -5.81 15.52
CA SER A 80 10.03 -7.15 16.06
C SER A 80 8.85 -8.08 15.81
N LEU A 81 9.12 -9.30 15.41
CA LEU A 81 8.08 -10.30 15.16
C LEU A 81 7.57 -10.89 16.48
N PRO A 82 6.24 -11.02 16.67
CA PRO A 82 5.69 -11.64 17.89
C PRO A 82 5.88 -13.16 17.87
N ARG A 83 6.97 -13.64 18.49
CA ARG A 83 7.49 -15.02 18.44
C ARG A 83 6.44 -16.14 18.52
N GLU A 84 5.42 -15.97 19.35
CA GLU A 84 4.34 -16.93 19.59
C GLU A 84 3.57 -17.34 18.33
N TYR A 85 3.56 -16.51 17.28
CA TYR A 85 2.90 -16.81 16.00
C TYR A 85 3.81 -17.47 14.96
N PHE A 86 5.14 -17.49 15.16
CA PHE A 86 6.12 -17.77 14.08
C PHE A 86 6.87 -19.08 14.23
N VAL A 87 6.78 -19.75 15.39
CA VAL A 87 7.56 -20.98 15.67
C VAL A 87 7.31 -22.08 14.61
N ASN A 88 6.13 -22.12 14.00
CA ASN A 88 5.72 -23.14 13.02
C ASN A 88 5.27 -22.54 11.68
N TRP A 89 5.75 -21.35 11.32
CA TRP A 89 5.31 -20.73 10.08
C TRP A 89 5.88 -21.40 8.83
N SER A 90 5.00 -21.63 7.86
CA SER A 90 5.35 -22.21 6.56
C SER A 90 4.75 -21.35 5.46
N LEU A 91 5.55 -21.02 4.44
CA LEU A 91 5.09 -20.29 3.26
C LEU A 91 4.05 -21.07 2.45
N ASN A 92 4.07 -22.39 2.58
CA ASN A 92 3.20 -23.29 1.83
C ASN A 92 1.91 -23.59 2.58
N SER A 93 1.68 -22.98 3.74
CA SER A 93 0.43 -23.17 4.47
C SER A 93 -0.76 -22.68 3.63
N PRO A 94 -1.80 -23.52 3.41
CA PRO A 94 -3.00 -23.09 2.72
C PRO A 94 -3.74 -22.03 3.54
N LEU A 95 -4.65 -21.31 2.89
CA LEU A 95 -5.60 -20.45 3.62
C LEU A 95 -6.59 -21.33 4.41
N PRO A 96 -7.07 -20.87 5.57
CA PRO A 96 -6.73 -19.61 6.24
C PRO A 96 -5.40 -19.67 7.01
N ARG A 97 -4.68 -18.55 7.10
CA ARG A 97 -3.34 -18.50 7.73
C ARG A 97 -2.98 -17.10 8.24
N TYR A 98 -2.02 -17.03 9.15
CA TYR A 98 -1.44 -15.75 9.53
C TYR A 98 -0.48 -15.21 8.46
N GLU A 99 -0.46 -13.89 8.28
CA GLU A 99 0.48 -13.17 7.39
C GLU A 99 1.02 -11.91 8.09
N ILE A 100 2.24 -11.48 7.75
CA ILE A 100 2.71 -10.11 8.03
C ILE A 100 2.35 -9.22 6.86
N GLN A 101 1.58 -8.18 7.16
CA GLN A 101 1.02 -7.28 6.18
C GLN A 101 1.66 -5.90 6.29
N LEU A 102 2.39 -5.49 5.24
CA LEU A 102 2.88 -4.13 5.05
C LEU A 102 1.79 -3.31 4.35
N ARG A 103 1.46 -2.14 4.91
CA ARG A 103 0.46 -1.22 4.36
C ARG A 103 1.01 0.19 4.25
N PHE A 104 0.54 0.92 3.25
CA PHE A 104 0.87 2.31 2.99
C PHE A 104 -0.41 3.12 2.86
N PHE A 105 -0.36 4.40 3.24
CA PHE A 105 -1.54 5.26 3.25
C PHE A 105 -1.15 6.68 2.87
N GLN A 106 -1.99 7.36 2.11
CA GLN A 106 -1.89 8.81 1.99
C GLN A 106 -2.49 9.44 3.25
N VAL A 107 -1.82 10.44 3.83
CA VAL A 107 -2.24 11.11 5.07
C VAL A 107 -2.70 12.54 4.74
N PRO A 108 -4.02 12.81 4.78
CA PRO A 108 -4.54 14.18 4.70
C PRO A 108 -4.11 15.02 5.92
N GLU A 109 -3.96 16.33 5.76
CA GLU A 109 -3.56 17.25 6.85
C GLU A 109 -4.48 17.16 8.08
N ASN A 110 -5.78 16.93 7.86
CA ASN A 110 -6.81 16.89 8.91
C ASN A 110 -7.57 15.55 8.93
N TYR A 111 -6.86 14.42 8.89
CA TYR A 111 -7.53 13.10 8.82
C TYR A 111 -8.42 12.78 10.03
N ALA A 112 -8.26 13.44 11.19
CA ALA A 112 -9.24 13.46 12.29
C ALA A 112 -9.91 12.10 12.65
N SER A 113 -9.12 11.02 12.73
CA SER A 113 -9.61 9.65 13.00
C SER A 113 -10.49 9.03 11.90
N GLN A 114 -10.50 9.60 10.69
CA GLN A 114 -11.13 9.02 9.51
C GLN A 114 -10.42 7.72 9.10
N GLU A 115 -11.20 6.77 8.58
CA GLU A 115 -10.65 5.57 7.96
C GLU A 115 -9.85 5.91 6.69
N LEU A 116 -8.59 5.48 6.66
CA LEU A 116 -7.67 5.71 5.55
C LEU A 116 -7.50 4.45 4.70
N PRO A 117 -7.79 4.50 3.39
CA PRO A 117 -7.58 3.37 2.50
C PRO A 117 -6.09 3.19 2.18
N ASP A 118 -5.71 1.98 1.77
CA ASP A 118 -4.36 1.72 1.27
C ASP A 118 -4.05 2.61 0.06
N ASP A 119 -2.87 3.22 0.02
CA ASP A 119 -2.34 3.90 -1.17
C ASP A 119 -0.81 3.97 -1.11
N PHE A 120 -0.15 3.95 -2.27
CA PHE A 120 1.31 3.92 -2.34
C PHE A 120 1.91 5.30 -2.63
N PRO A 121 3.00 5.67 -1.94
CA PRO A 121 3.83 6.80 -2.35
C PRO A 121 4.34 6.65 -3.79
N LEU A 122 4.56 7.79 -4.46
CA LEU A 122 5.14 7.80 -5.81
C LEU A 122 6.53 7.14 -5.80
N ASN A 123 6.80 6.29 -6.79
CA ASN A 123 8.06 5.53 -6.90
C ASN A 123 8.45 4.77 -5.63
N CYS A 124 7.45 4.34 -4.83
CA CYS A 124 7.72 3.61 -3.58
C CYS A 124 8.53 2.33 -3.84
N VAL A 125 9.52 2.08 -3.00
CA VAL A 125 10.32 0.85 -2.90
C VAL A 125 10.41 0.48 -1.43
N ALA A 126 10.17 -0.78 -1.10
CA ALA A 126 10.34 -1.30 0.25
C ALA A 126 11.39 -2.41 0.26
N ARG A 127 12.23 -2.43 1.30
CA ARG A 127 13.18 -3.51 1.56
C ARG A 127 13.05 -3.98 3.00
N ILE A 128 13.00 -5.29 3.19
CA ILE A 128 13.13 -5.91 4.50
C ILE A 128 14.56 -6.43 4.59
N GLU A 129 15.31 -5.93 5.56
CA GLU A 129 16.77 -6.04 5.62
C GLU A 129 17.44 -5.49 4.36
N GLU A 130 17.91 -6.38 3.49
CA GLU A 130 18.56 -6.09 2.21
C GLU A 130 17.70 -6.57 1.03
N GLN A 131 16.62 -7.31 1.29
CA GLN A 131 15.80 -7.93 0.25
C GLN A 131 14.69 -6.98 -0.22
N HIS A 132 14.59 -6.82 -1.54
CA HIS A 132 13.51 -6.07 -2.17
C HIS A 132 12.15 -6.76 -2.01
N VAL A 133 11.18 -6.03 -1.46
CA VAL A 133 9.79 -6.48 -1.36
C VAL A 133 9.12 -6.32 -2.72
N GLN A 134 8.46 -7.38 -3.19
CA GLN A 134 7.64 -7.34 -4.39
C GLN A 134 6.34 -6.55 -4.15
N LEU A 135 6.30 -5.31 -4.62
CA LEU A 135 5.11 -4.46 -4.57
C LEU A 135 4.17 -4.72 -5.76
N PRO A 136 2.88 -4.36 -5.67
CA PRO A 136 1.96 -4.46 -6.81
C PRO A 136 2.49 -3.74 -8.05
N ALA A 137 2.31 -4.34 -9.22
CA ALA A 137 2.73 -3.74 -10.49
C ALA A 137 1.96 -2.44 -10.76
N LEU A 138 2.62 -1.49 -11.43
CA LEU A 138 1.98 -0.24 -11.85
C LEU A 138 0.92 -0.53 -12.91
N ILE A 139 -0.21 0.17 -12.83
CA ILE A 139 -1.26 0.11 -13.85
C ILE A 139 -0.78 0.95 -15.04
N PRO A 140 -0.72 0.37 -16.26
CA PRO A 140 -0.39 1.13 -17.47
C PRO A 140 -1.40 2.27 -17.67
N THR A 141 -0.91 3.44 -18.06
CA THR A 141 -1.76 4.60 -18.38
C THR A 141 -1.41 5.15 -19.76
N ASN A 142 -2.43 5.35 -20.59
CA ASN A 142 -2.31 6.00 -21.89
C ASN A 142 -2.58 7.51 -21.81
N LYS A 143 -2.92 8.03 -20.62
CA LYS A 143 -3.22 9.45 -20.42
C LYS A 143 -1.93 10.23 -20.23
N PRO A 144 -1.67 11.28 -21.04
CA PRO A 144 -0.49 12.12 -20.87
C PRO A 144 -0.51 12.79 -19.50
N ASN A 145 0.66 12.93 -18.87
CA ASN A 145 0.87 13.56 -17.56
C ASN A 145 0.17 12.89 -16.36
N VAL A 146 -0.45 11.71 -16.54
CA VAL A 146 -0.94 10.91 -15.42
C VAL A 146 0.17 9.98 -14.95
N GLU A 147 0.55 10.11 -13.68
CA GLU A 147 1.53 9.23 -13.08
C GLU A 147 0.98 7.80 -12.98
N PRO A 148 1.78 6.78 -13.36
CA PRO A 148 1.42 5.40 -13.12
C PRO A 148 1.17 5.17 -11.63
N LYS A 149 0.03 4.58 -11.30
CA LYS A 149 -0.34 4.23 -9.91
C LYS A 149 -0.30 2.72 -9.73
N ARG A 150 0.08 2.29 -8.52
CA ARG A 150 -0.07 0.90 -8.10
C ARG A 150 -1.51 0.67 -7.65
N PRO A 151 -2.09 -0.53 -7.83
CA PRO A 151 -3.32 -0.90 -7.18
C PRO A 151 -3.18 -0.75 -5.65
N SER A 152 -4.09 0.02 -5.06
CA SER A 152 -4.24 0.21 -3.60
C SER A 152 -4.60 -1.12 -2.92
N ARG A 153 -3.60 -1.81 -2.37
CA ARG A 153 -3.79 -3.07 -1.63
C ARG A 153 -2.63 -3.33 -0.66
N PRO A 154 -2.86 -4.07 0.42
CA PRO A 154 -1.79 -4.51 1.32
C PRO A 154 -0.75 -5.39 0.60
N VAL A 155 0.43 -5.51 1.21
CA VAL A 155 1.53 -6.37 0.74
C VAL A 155 1.88 -7.42 1.79
N ASP A 156 1.80 -8.70 1.41
CA ASP A 156 2.29 -9.80 2.26
C ASP A 156 3.82 -9.82 2.24
N ILE A 157 4.42 -9.59 3.40
CA ILE A 157 5.87 -9.59 3.60
C ILE A 157 6.37 -10.81 4.41
N THR A 158 5.51 -11.79 4.67
CA THR A 158 5.81 -12.99 5.48
C THR A 158 7.09 -13.68 5.03
N GLN A 159 7.26 -13.89 3.72
CA GLN A 159 8.45 -14.53 3.12
C GLN A 159 9.78 -13.83 3.39
N TYR A 160 9.76 -12.52 3.66
CA TYR A 160 10.96 -11.76 3.99
C TYR A 160 11.29 -11.82 5.49
N CYS A 161 10.36 -12.33 6.31
CA CYS A 161 10.42 -12.36 7.78
C CYS A 161 10.78 -13.73 8.37
N ILE A 162 10.67 -14.82 7.61
CA ILE A 162 10.81 -16.19 8.15
C ILE A 162 12.26 -16.71 8.21
N ASN A 163 13.17 -16.22 7.37
CA ASN A 163 14.54 -16.74 7.28
C ASN A 163 15.49 -16.11 8.30
N VAL A 164 14.95 -15.52 9.37
CA VAL A 164 15.75 -14.82 10.38
C VAL A 164 16.35 -15.85 11.32
N ARG A 165 17.69 -15.92 11.37
CA ARG A 165 18.44 -16.84 12.23
C ARG A 165 18.11 -16.69 13.73
N ASP A 166 17.75 -15.47 14.14
CA ASP A 166 17.30 -15.18 15.51
C ASP A 166 15.97 -14.40 15.50
N PRO A 167 14.86 -15.03 15.88
CA PRO A 167 13.55 -14.38 15.97
C PRO A 167 13.46 -13.28 17.05
N SER A 168 14.42 -13.10 17.98
CA SER A 168 14.42 -11.92 18.88
C SER A 168 14.91 -10.67 18.21
N ARG A 169 15.68 -10.81 17.14
CA ARG A 169 16.36 -9.66 16.57
C ARG A 169 15.33 -8.77 15.88
N PRO A 170 15.29 -7.46 16.20
CA PRO A 170 14.51 -6.52 15.43
C PRO A 170 14.93 -6.59 13.95
N MET A 171 13.92 -6.55 13.08
CA MET A 171 14.09 -6.49 11.65
C MET A 171 14.09 -5.04 11.19
N ARG A 172 14.81 -4.75 10.10
CA ARG A 172 14.88 -3.42 9.49
C ARG A 172 13.98 -3.33 8.26
N LEU A 173 12.99 -2.43 8.27
CA LEU A 173 12.28 -1.98 7.08
C LEU A 173 12.96 -0.72 6.55
N MET A 174 13.24 -0.67 5.25
CA MET A 174 13.67 0.54 4.54
C MET A 174 12.60 0.88 3.50
N VAL A 175 12.15 2.14 3.49
CA VAL A 175 11.22 2.68 2.50
C VAL A 175 11.93 3.80 1.74
N GLU A 176 11.88 3.75 0.42
CA GLU A 176 12.29 4.81 -0.49
C GLU A 176 11.07 5.26 -1.30
N TRP A 177 10.92 6.57 -1.52
CA TRP A 177 9.81 7.13 -2.29
C TRP A 177 10.21 8.46 -2.92
N THR A 178 9.41 8.96 -3.85
CA THR A 178 9.51 10.35 -4.31
C THR A 178 8.60 11.21 -3.43
N GLY A 179 9.21 11.99 -2.53
CA GLY A 179 8.53 12.96 -1.70
C GLY A 179 8.04 14.15 -2.51
N ASP A 180 6.82 14.58 -2.22
CA ASP A 180 6.16 15.76 -2.75
C ASP A 180 5.37 16.45 -1.62
N LYS A 181 4.36 17.26 -1.92
CA LYS A 181 3.57 17.94 -0.87
C LYS A 181 2.69 17.00 -0.04
N ARG A 182 2.55 15.73 -0.41
CA ARG A 182 1.70 14.76 0.31
C ARG A 182 2.49 14.10 1.43
N ALA A 183 1.85 13.97 2.58
CA ALA A 183 2.31 13.11 3.66
C ALA A 183 1.81 11.68 3.41
N TRP A 184 2.60 10.70 3.82
CA TRP A 184 2.24 9.29 3.75
C TRP A 184 2.46 8.60 5.09
N ALA A 185 1.91 7.41 5.24
CA ALA A 185 2.16 6.54 6.37
C ALA A 185 2.60 5.16 5.89
N VAL A 186 3.38 4.48 6.72
CA VAL A 186 3.69 3.06 6.59
C VAL A 186 3.42 2.35 7.91
N ALA A 187 2.81 1.18 7.85
CA ALA A 187 2.53 0.36 9.03
C ALA A 187 2.70 -1.13 8.71
N ILE A 188 2.94 -1.94 9.74
CA ILE A 188 3.01 -3.39 9.64
C ILE A 188 2.04 -4.02 10.64
N TYR A 189 1.23 -4.97 10.16
CA TYR A 189 0.25 -5.68 10.96
C TYR A 189 0.48 -7.19 10.87
N LEU A 190 0.23 -7.88 11.98
CA LEU A 190 -0.06 -9.32 11.97
C LEU A 190 -1.56 -9.48 11.72
N VAL A 191 -1.91 -10.24 10.69
CA VAL A 191 -3.28 -10.49 10.28
C VAL A 191 -3.52 -11.98 10.09
N TYR A 192 -4.78 -12.41 10.21
CA TYR A 192 -5.22 -13.75 9.83
C TYR A 192 -6.03 -13.65 8.55
N ARG A 193 -5.48 -14.16 7.46
CA ARG A 193 -6.10 -14.15 6.14
C ARG A 193 -7.09 -15.29 6.03
N VAL A 194 -8.34 -14.96 5.75
CA VAL A 194 -9.44 -15.91 5.66
C VAL A 194 -9.75 -16.31 4.21
N THR A 195 -10.50 -17.39 4.04
CA THR A 195 -10.97 -17.85 2.73
C THR A 195 -12.30 -17.19 2.35
N SER A 196 -12.68 -17.30 1.07
CA SER A 196 -13.98 -16.83 0.58
C SER A 196 -15.16 -17.57 1.23
N GLU A 197 -14.98 -18.85 1.59
CA GLU A 197 -15.99 -19.65 2.30
C GLU A 197 -16.23 -19.07 3.69
N ILE A 198 -15.17 -18.72 4.42
CA ILE A 198 -15.29 -18.09 5.74
C ILE A 198 -16.02 -16.75 5.63
N LEU A 199 -15.71 -15.92 4.61
CA LEU A 199 -16.42 -14.66 4.41
C LEU A 199 -17.88 -14.84 4.03
N ARG A 200 -18.19 -15.80 3.15
CA ARG A 200 -19.57 -16.15 2.81
C ARG A 200 -20.33 -16.57 4.07
N ASP A 201 -19.74 -17.41 4.91
CA ASP A 201 -20.39 -17.90 6.11
C ASP A 201 -20.62 -16.77 7.12
N ARG A 202 -19.70 -15.80 7.21
CA ARG A 202 -19.89 -14.56 7.99
C ARG A 202 -21.04 -13.70 7.42
N ALA A 203 -21.05 -13.47 6.11
CA ALA A 203 -22.03 -12.63 5.42
C ALA A 203 -23.47 -13.19 5.45
N THR A 204 -23.59 -14.52 5.51
CA THR A 204 -24.88 -15.24 5.52
C THR A 204 -25.35 -15.61 6.92
N GLY A 205 -24.55 -15.32 7.96
CA GLY A 205 -24.82 -15.74 9.33
C GLY A 205 -24.66 -17.25 9.56
N ALA A 206 -24.12 -18.00 8.60
CA ALA A 206 -23.86 -19.43 8.74
C ALA A 206 -22.63 -19.74 9.63
N ALA A 207 -21.74 -18.77 9.83
CA ALA A 207 -20.56 -18.91 10.68
C ALA A 207 -20.97 -19.06 12.15
N LYS A 208 -21.05 -20.31 12.64
CA LYS A 208 -21.12 -20.62 14.07
C LYS A 208 -19.90 -20.05 14.80
N SER A 209 -20.15 -19.50 15.98
CA SER A 209 -19.23 -18.93 16.97
C SER A 209 -18.11 -19.89 17.43
N ALA A 210 -17.20 -20.31 16.55
CA ALA A 210 -16.25 -21.38 16.85
C ALA A 210 -14.76 -20.99 16.83
N ALA A 211 -14.39 -19.76 16.48
CA ALA A 211 -12.97 -19.39 16.32
C ALA A 211 -12.51 -18.10 17.04
N SER A 212 -13.41 -17.37 17.68
CA SER A 212 -13.04 -16.28 18.60
C SER A 212 -13.86 -16.47 19.86
N GLY A 213 -13.22 -16.64 21.01
CA GLY A 213 -13.86 -16.71 22.32
C GLY A 213 -14.49 -15.39 22.77
N ASP A 214 -14.90 -14.55 21.82
CA ASP A 214 -15.56 -13.30 22.04
C ASP A 214 -17.08 -13.52 21.93
N ASN A 215 -17.72 -13.56 23.10
CA ASN A 215 -19.16 -13.74 23.26
C ASN A 215 -19.90 -12.40 23.14
N THR A 216 -19.29 -11.39 22.51
CA THR A 216 -19.93 -10.09 22.30
C THR A 216 -20.60 -10.04 20.91
N ASN A 217 -21.92 -9.97 21.00
CA ASN A 217 -22.87 -9.43 20.05
C ASN A 217 -23.23 -10.28 18.82
N ASN A 218 -24.50 -10.66 18.85
CA ASN A 218 -25.39 -11.14 17.79
C ASN A 218 -25.57 -10.13 16.63
N ASP A 219 -24.62 -9.21 16.42
CA ASP A 219 -24.64 -8.06 15.49
C ASP A 219 -23.85 -8.37 14.19
N ARG A 220 -23.75 -9.64 13.81
CA ARG A 220 -23.18 -9.95 12.50
C ARG A 220 -24.21 -9.60 11.43
N PRO A 221 -23.87 -8.73 10.46
CA PRO A 221 -24.80 -8.37 9.40
C PRO A 221 -25.16 -9.63 8.61
N SER A 222 -26.37 -10.13 8.85
CA SER A 222 -27.00 -11.06 7.93
C SER A 222 -27.41 -10.24 6.72
N HIS A 223 -26.74 -10.42 5.59
CA HIS A 223 -27.16 -9.81 4.33
C HIS A 223 -28.44 -10.44 3.76
N ARG A 224 -29.10 -11.32 4.52
CA ARG A 224 -30.41 -11.85 4.18
C ARG A 224 -31.44 -10.74 4.33
N GLN A 225 -31.91 -10.25 3.20
CA GLN A 225 -33.00 -9.30 3.13
C GLN A 225 -34.34 -10.00 3.41
N GLU A 226 -35.23 -9.32 4.14
CA GLU A 226 -36.59 -9.81 4.31
C GLU A 226 -37.37 -9.78 2.98
N GLU A 227 -38.19 -10.79 2.75
CA GLU A 227 -38.96 -10.97 1.51
C GLU A 227 -39.78 -9.73 1.16
N HIS A 228 -40.40 -9.10 2.17
CA HIS A 228 -41.30 -7.97 1.97
C HIS A 228 -40.59 -6.78 1.33
N VAL A 229 -39.30 -6.56 1.61
CA VAL A 229 -38.53 -5.45 1.04
C VAL A 229 -38.38 -5.61 -0.47
N THR A 230 -38.07 -6.82 -0.93
CA THR A 230 -38.00 -7.14 -2.38
C THR A 230 -39.37 -7.06 -3.02
N ARG A 231 -40.41 -7.56 -2.35
CA ARG A 231 -41.80 -7.51 -2.83
C ARG A 231 -42.28 -6.09 -3.04
N ASP A 232 -42.03 -5.21 -2.09
CA ASP A 232 -42.50 -3.82 -2.14
C ASP A 232 -41.71 -3.02 -3.19
N LEU A 233 -40.42 -3.31 -3.39
CA LEU A 233 -39.65 -2.78 -4.52
C LEU A 233 -40.24 -3.21 -5.88
N ILE A 234 -40.63 -4.48 -6.02
CA ILE A 234 -41.28 -4.97 -7.24
C ILE A 234 -42.60 -4.23 -7.48
N ARG A 235 -43.43 -4.06 -6.44
CA ARG A 235 -44.68 -3.31 -6.54
C ARG A 235 -44.46 -1.87 -6.97
N ALA A 236 -43.49 -1.18 -6.36
CA ALA A 236 -43.16 0.20 -6.71
C ALA A 236 -42.69 0.33 -8.18
N ARG A 237 -41.93 -0.66 -8.68
CA ARG A 237 -41.46 -0.67 -10.08
C ARG A 237 -42.58 -0.96 -11.10
N LEU A 238 -43.55 -1.79 -10.74
CA LEU A 238 -44.69 -2.13 -11.61
C LEU A 238 -45.81 -1.09 -11.53
N GLY A 239 -45.95 -0.38 -10.41
CA GLY A 239 -47.05 0.56 -10.18
C GLY A 239 -47.02 1.83 -11.02
N GLY A 240 -45.90 2.11 -11.71
CA GLY A 240 -45.64 3.43 -12.29
C GLY A 240 -45.45 4.47 -11.19
N GLY A 241 -44.54 5.44 -11.33
CA GLY A 241 -44.55 6.56 -10.40
C GLY A 241 -45.90 7.27 -10.42
N ASN A 242 -46.17 8.15 -9.45
CA ASN A 242 -47.42 8.93 -9.36
C ASN A 242 -47.75 9.79 -10.61
N ASP A 243 -46.93 9.79 -11.66
CA ASP A 243 -47.02 10.68 -12.83
C ASP A 243 -46.69 9.99 -14.18
N ASP A 244 -46.57 8.66 -14.24
CA ASP A 244 -46.25 7.95 -15.49
C ASP A 244 -47.50 7.28 -16.08
N ASP A 245 -47.97 7.75 -17.26
CA ASP A 245 -48.99 7.08 -18.09
C ASP A 245 -48.54 5.70 -18.63
N ILE A 246 -47.32 5.27 -18.30
CA ILE A 246 -46.68 4.05 -18.79
C ILE A 246 -46.20 3.22 -17.59
N ALA A 247 -46.92 2.14 -17.30
CA ALA A 247 -46.56 1.17 -16.26
C ALA A 247 -45.91 -0.08 -16.86
N MET A 248 -44.96 -0.68 -16.14
CA MET A 248 -44.40 -1.98 -16.51
C MET A 248 -45.38 -3.11 -16.15
N ALA A 249 -45.78 -3.91 -17.14
CA ALA A 249 -46.71 -5.03 -16.91
C ALA A 249 -46.05 -6.29 -16.32
N GLN A 250 -44.75 -6.47 -16.54
CA GLN A 250 -43.98 -7.62 -16.04
C GLN A 250 -42.52 -7.25 -15.80
N LEU A 251 -41.89 -7.94 -14.85
CA LEU A 251 -40.47 -7.83 -14.55
C LEU A 251 -39.85 -9.23 -14.66
N LYS A 252 -38.89 -9.40 -15.58
CA LYS A 252 -38.18 -10.67 -15.81
C LYS A 252 -36.85 -10.66 -15.05
N ILE A 253 -36.59 -11.69 -14.24
CA ILE A 253 -35.36 -11.82 -13.45
C ILE A 253 -34.68 -13.14 -13.82
N SER A 254 -33.37 -13.11 -14.04
CA SER A 254 -32.57 -14.32 -14.21
C SER A 254 -32.25 -14.92 -12.85
N LEU A 255 -32.38 -16.24 -12.72
CA LEU A 255 -31.89 -16.99 -11.56
C LEU A 255 -30.39 -17.36 -11.68
N LEU A 256 -29.76 -17.05 -12.83
CA LEU A 256 -28.35 -17.32 -13.06
C LEU A 256 -27.48 -16.20 -12.46
N CYS A 257 -26.38 -16.59 -11.82
CA CYS A 257 -25.41 -15.64 -11.30
C CYS A 257 -24.68 -14.94 -12.47
N PRO A 258 -24.72 -13.60 -12.57
CA PRO A 258 -24.11 -12.88 -13.69
C PRO A 258 -22.57 -12.97 -13.70
N VAL A 259 -21.94 -13.29 -12.57
CA VAL A 259 -20.48 -13.42 -12.44
C VAL A 259 -19.97 -14.78 -12.95
N ARG A 260 -20.84 -15.79 -13.01
CA ARG A 260 -20.50 -17.16 -13.44
C ARG A 260 -21.03 -17.52 -14.82
N VAL A 261 -21.46 -16.54 -15.62
CA VAL A 261 -21.88 -16.81 -17.00
C VAL A 261 -20.63 -17.00 -17.86
N THR A 262 -20.11 -18.23 -17.85
CA THR A 262 -19.15 -18.80 -18.79
C THR A 262 -19.76 -20.06 -19.36
#